data_AF-A0A7X8AP44-F1
#
_entry.id   AF-A0A7X8AP44-F1
#
_cell.length_a   1.000
_cell.length_b   1.000
_cell.length_c   1.000
_cell.angle_alpha   90.00
_cell.angle_beta   90.00
_cell.angle_gamma   90.00
#
_symmetry.space_group_name_H-M   'P 1'
#
loop_
_entity.id
_entity.type
_entity.pdbx_description
1 polymer ?
#
loop_
_entity_poly.entity_id
_entity_poly.type
_entity_poly.pdbx_seq_one_letter_code
_entity_poly.pdbx_strand_id
1 'polypeptide(L)'
;MTQHREPSATPYHPGDGYAEDSTEFHLPADHWPLPELVHLDKPHPEPSTSDFVAVHATPEYAHLRRTFRTFAFPMTIAALASYFTYVVLSIYAVPVMKQPLFGMAGINVGIALGLAQFAVVWIWTALYVRFANNRLDAAAAALRARLEKGTVA
;
A
#
# COMPACT_ATOMS: atom_id res chain seq x y z
N MET A 1 49.37 -4.53 -32.05
CA MET A 1 48.22 -3.61 -32.21
C MET A 1 46.96 -4.46 -32.21
N THR A 2 46.51 -4.87 -31.03
CA THR A 2 45.25 -5.61 -30.84
C THR A 2 44.34 -4.69 -30.04
N GLN A 3 43.29 -4.26 -30.72
CA GLN A 3 42.34 -3.24 -30.30
C GLN A 3 41.60 -3.71 -29.04
N HIS A 4 41.89 -3.10 -27.90
CA HIS A 4 41.06 -3.22 -26.70
C HIS A 4 39.70 -2.62 -27.05
N ARG A 5 38.69 -3.48 -27.19
CA ARG A 5 37.30 -3.08 -27.38
C ARG A 5 36.81 -2.64 -26.00
N GLU A 6 36.74 -1.33 -25.78
CA GLU A 6 36.05 -0.74 -24.63
C GLU A 6 34.66 -1.38 -24.50
N PRO A 7 34.27 -1.89 -23.31
CA PRO A 7 32.91 -2.36 -23.10
C PRO A 7 31.98 -1.15 -23.21
N SER A 8 31.03 -1.23 -24.14
CA SER A 8 29.98 -0.24 -24.35
C SER A 8 29.25 0.03 -23.03
N ALA A 9 29.44 1.23 -22.48
CA ALA A 9 28.67 1.71 -21.34
C ALA A 9 27.18 1.76 -21.72
N THR A 10 26.37 0.95 -21.06
CA THR A 10 24.91 0.96 -21.23
C THR A 10 24.38 2.29 -20.67
N PRO A 11 23.54 3.04 -21.41
CA PRO A 11 22.99 4.30 -20.92
C PRO A 11 22.09 4.06 -19.69
N TYR A 12 22.27 4.93 -18.70
CA TYR A 12 21.45 5.09 -17.49
C TYR A 12 19.94 5.00 -17.75
N HIS A 13 19.23 4.26 -16.88
CA HIS A 13 17.77 4.26 -16.81
C HIS A 13 17.32 5.21 -15.67
N PRO A 14 16.54 6.27 -15.95
CA PRO A 14 16.05 7.20 -14.92
C PRO A 14 14.96 6.61 -14.00
N GLY A 15 14.59 5.34 -14.18
CA GLY A 15 13.41 4.72 -13.55
C GLY A 15 13.71 3.96 -12.25
N ASP A 16 14.99 3.76 -11.95
CA ASP A 16 15.51 2.79 -10.99
C ASP A 16 15.36 3.27 -9.53
N GLY A 17 14.99 4.54 -9.34
CA GLY A 17 14.79 5.15 -8.02
C GLY A 17 16.08 5.55 -7.30
N TYR A 18 17.25 5.36 -7.92
CA TYR A 18 18.53 5.81 -7.38
C TYR A 18 18.72 7.30 -7.65
N ALA A 19 18.87 8.09 -6.58
CA ALA A 19 19.27 9.49 -6.70
C ALA A 19 20.69 9.58 -7.27
N GLU A 20 20.98 10.56 -8.13
CA GLU A 20 22.33 10.76 -8.69
C GLU A 20 23.43 10.95 -7.61
N ASP A 21 23.04 11.39 -6.41
CA ASP A 21 23.92 11.58 -5.23
C ASP A 21 24.04 10.31 -4.35
N SER A 22 23.44 9.18 -4.75
CA SER A 22 23.60 7.94 -4.00
C SER A 22 25.03 7.41 -4.16
N THR A 23 25.61 6.89 -3.08
CA THR A 23 26.93 6.21 -3.13
C THR A 23 26.93 5.04 -4.10
N GLU A 24 25.76 4.46 -4.38
CA GLU A 24 25.53 3.38 -5.35
C GLU A 24 25.74 3.84 -6.81
N PHE A 25 25.63 5.14 -7.09
CA PHE A 25 25.87 5.75 -8.40
C PHE A 25 27.36 5.98 -8.70
N HIS A 26 28.19 6.18 -7.67
CA HIS A 26 29.64 6.48 -7.80
C HIS A 26 30.55 5.25 -7.74
N LEU A 27 29.95 4.12 -8.00
CA LEU A 27 30.45 2.84 -7.61
C LEU A 27 31.11 2.30 -8.92
N PRO A 28 32.36 1.79 -8.91
CA PRO A 28 33.13 1.41 -10.12
C PRO A 28 32.38 0.48 -11.10
N ALA A 29 32.47 0.57 -12.42
CA ALA A 29 31.60 -0.24 -13.31
C ALA A 29 31.58 -1.78 -13.07
N ASP A 30 32.56 -2.33 -12.36
CA ASP A 30 32.73 -3.73 -11.98
C ASP A 30 32.12 -4.18 -10.62
N HIS A 31 31.67 -3.28 -9.74
CA HIS A 31 31.25 -3.67 -8.37
C HIS A 31 29.75 -4.00 -8.22
N TRP A 32 28.93 -3.90 -9.27
CA TRP A 32 27.50 -4.18 -9.16
C TRP A 32 27.33 -5.58 -8.53
N PRO A 33 26.59 -5.75 -7.42
CA PRO A 33 26.76 -6.94 -6.59
C PRO A 33 26.34 -8.24 -7.28
N LEU A 34 25.53 -8.17 -8.35
CA LEU A 34 24.99 -9.34 -9.06
C LEU A 34 24.78 -9.05 -10.57
N PRO A 35 25.85 -8.91 -11.38
CA PRO A 35 25.73 -8.60 -12.81
C PRO A 35 25.06 -9.72 -13.60
N GLU A 36 25.13 -10.95 -13.09
CA GLU A 36 24.43 -12.09 -13.68
C GLU A 36 22.91 -11.94 -13.61
N LEU A 37 22.33 -11.36 -12.54
CA LEU A 37 20.86 -11.28 -12.39
C LEU A 37 20.22 -10.20 -13.26
N VAL A 38 20.93 -9.10 -13.55
CA VAL A 38 20.43 -7.98 -14.38
C VAL A 38 20.14 -8.40 -15.82
N HIS A 39 20.78 -9.48 -16.30
CA HIS A 39 20.67 -9.96 -17.67
C HIS A 39 19.88 -11.27 -17.81
N LEU A 40 19.45 -11.88 -16.69
CA LEU A 40 18.63 -13.10 -16.71
C LEU A 40 17.15 -12.79 -16.97
N ASP A 41 16.67 -11.63 -16.52
CA ASP A 41 15.33 -11.17 -16.84
C ASP A 41 15.31 -10.48 -18.19
N LYS A 42 14.39 -10.94 -19.05
CA LYS A 42 14.15 -10.28 -20.34
C LYS A 42 13.69 -8.85 -20.05
N PRO A 43 14.11 -7.85 -20.84
CA PRO A 43 13.61 -6.48 -20.70
C PRO A 43 12.08 -6.50 -20.69
N HIS A 44 11.49 -6.18 -19.55
CA HIS A 44 10.05 -6.02 -19.46
C HIS A 44 9.71 -4.65 -20.06
N PRO A 45 8.72 -4.56 -20.97
CA PRO A 45 8.27 -3.27 -21.47
C PRO A 45 7.72 -2.47 -20.29
N GLU A 46 8.41 -1.40 -19.91
CA GLU A 46 7.90 -0.46 -18.92
C GLU A 46 6.70 0.28 -19.55
N PRO A 47 5.52 0.24 -18.90
CA PRO A 47 4.34 0.92 -19.42
C PRO A 47 4.61 2.42 -19.54
N SER A 48 4.31 3.00 -20.71
CA SER A 48 4.47 4.44 -20.93
C SER A 48 3.40 5.23 -20.17
N THR A 49 3.65 6.52 -19.90
CA THR A 49 2.64 7.39 -19.29
C THR A 49 1.33 7.42 -20.08
N SER A 50 1.39 7.35 -21.42
CA SER A 50 0.18 7.26 -22.26
C SER A 50 -0.58 5.95 -22.06
N ASP A 51 0.11 4.84 -21.81
CA ASP A 51 -0.53 3.55 -21.52
C ASP A 51 -1.25 3.61 -20.16
N PHE A 52 -0.66 4.26 -19.16
CA PHE A 52 -1.33 4.50 -17.87
C PHE A 52 -2.60 5.36 -18.01
N VAL A 53 -2.55 6.42 -18.82
CA VAL A 53 -3.72 7.27 -19.07
C VAL A 53 -4.81 6.51 -19.83
N ALA A 54 -4.44 5.70 -20.82
CA ALA A 54 -5.37 4.86 -21.56
C ALA A 54 -6.06 3.85 -20.64
N VAL A 55 -5.32 3.19 -19.75
CA VAL A 55 -5.86 2.26 -18.74
C VAL A 55 -6.71 2.98 -17.70
N HIS A 56 -6.33 4.18 -17.26
CA HIS A 56 -7.13 4.95 -16.30
C HIS A 56 -8.52 5.33 -16.85
N ALA A 57 -8.66 5.45 -18.17
CA ALA A 57 -9.92 5.74 -18.84
C ALA A 57 -10.83 4.51 -19.01
N THR A 58 -10.35 3.29 -18.71
CA THR A 58 -11.14 2.08 -18.94
C THR A 58 -12.23 1.86 -17.88
N PRO A 59 -13.35 1.22 -18.28
CA PRO A 59 -14.40 0.86 -17.33
C PRO A 59 -13.92 -0.13 -16.26
N GLU A 60 -12.94 -1.00 -16.54
CA GLU A 60 -12.34 -1.87 -15.52
C GLU A 60 -11.66 -1.07 -14.40
N TYR A 61 -10.88 -0.03 -14.75
CA TYR A 61 -10.21 0.81 -13.77
C TYR A 61 -11.23 1.59 -12.91
N ALA A 62 -12.30 2.09 -13.54
CA ALA A 62 -13.39 2.75 -12.83
C ALA A 62 -14.09 1.80 -11.83
N HIS A 63 -14.30 0.53 -12.19
CA HIS A 63 -14.89 -0.49 -11.32
C HIS A 63 -13.98 -0.80 -10.12
N LEU A 64 -12.68 -0.95 -10.36
CA LEU A 64 -11.69 -1.19 -9.31
C LEU A 64 -11.65 -0.03 -8.32
N ARG A 65 -11.55 1.20 -8.85
CA ARG A 65 -11.54 2.42 -8.03
C ARG A 65 -12.83 2.57 -7.24
N ARG A 66 -13.99 2.26 -7.82
CA ARG A 66 -15.27 2.30 -7.09
C ARG A 66 -15.29 1.30 -5.94
N THR A 67 -14.85 0.06 -6.17
CA THR A 67 -14.80 -0.99 -5.15
C THR A 67 -13.90 -0.61 -3.97
N PHE A 68 -12.72 -0.06 -4.26
CA PHE A 68 -11.83 0.46 -3.22
C PHE A 68 -12.47 1.62 -2.46
N ARG A 69 -13.05 2.61 -3.17
CA ARG A 69 -13.64 3.80 -2.56
C ARG A 69 -14.83 3.49 -1.67
N THR A 70 -15.68 2.54 -2.05
CA THR A 70 -16.83 2.11 -1.23
C THR A 70 -16.40 1.50 0.11
N PHE A 71 -15.15 1.07 0.23
CA PHE A 71 -14.58 0.59 1.48
C PHE A 71 -13.79 1.69 2.21
N ALA A 72 -12.86 2.36 1.51
CA ALA A 72 -11.96 3.35 2.10
C ALA A 72 -12.67 4.59 2.64
N PHE A 73 -13.61 5.18 1.89
CA PHE A 73 -14.24 6.44 2.29
C PHE A 73 -15.07 6.32 3.58
N PRO A 74 -15.96 5.32 3.74
CA PRO A 74 -16.69 5.13 5.00
C PRO A 74 -15.75 4.93 6.20
N MET A 75 -14.66 4.18 6.02
CA MET A 75 -13.67 3.99 7.08
C MET A 75 -13.00 5.29 7.49
N THR A 76 -12.57 6.11 6.53
CA THR A 76 -11.97 7.42 6.82
C THR A 76 -12.95 8.32 7.55
N ILE A 77 -14.21 8.38 7.11
CA ILE A 77 -15.25 9.15 7.81
C ILE A 77 -15.44 8.65 9.24
N ALA A 78 -15.50 7.34 9.45
CA ALA A 78 -15.64 6.75 10.78
C ALA A 78 -14.43 7.06 11.68
N ALA A 79 -13.21 7.00 11.14
CA ALA A 79 -11.99 7.32 11.86
C ALA A 79 -11.97 8.80 12.28
N LEU A 80 -12.31 9.71 11.36
CA LEU A 80 -12.40 11.15 11.65
C LEU A 80 -13.50 11.43 12.67
N ALA A 81 -14.69 10.85 12.52
CA ALA A 81 -15.79 11.02 13.46
C ALA A 81 -15.39 10.54 14.86
N SER A 82 -14.72 9.40 14.99
CA SER A 82 -14.20 8.88 16.26
C SER A 82 -13.18 9.83 16.88
N TYR A 83 -12.20 10.31 16.09
CA TYR A 83 -11.18 11.25 16.55
C TYR A 83 -11.80 12.55 17.06
N PHE A 84 -12.67 13.19 16.27
CA PHE A 84 -13.31 14.44 16.68
C PHE A 84 -14.23 14.24 17.88
N THR A 85 -14.95 13.12 17.96
CA THR A 85 -15.75 12.77 19.14
C THR A 85 -14.87 12.76 20.38
N TYR A 86 -13.74 12.05 20.36
CA TYR A 86 -12.80 12.01 21.47
C TYR A 86 -12.26 13.39 21.85
N VAL A 87 -11.86 14.20 20.87
CA VAL A 87 -11.34 15.57 21.09
C VAL A 87 -12.42 16.46 21.73
N VAL A 88 -13.63 16.49 21.18
CA VAL A 88 -14.75 17.30 21.68
C VAL A 88 -15.10 16.89 23.11
N LEU A 89 -15.22 15.59 23.39
CA LEU A 89 -15.44 15.09 24.75
C LEU A 89 -14.31 15.49 25.71
N SER A 90 -13.06 15.42 25.26
CA SER A 90 -11.89 15.78 26.09
C SER A 90 -11.87 17.25 26.49
N ILE A 91 -12.34 18.15 25.62
CA ILE A 91 -12.33 19.59 25.86
C ILE A 91 -13.57 20.03 26.65
N TYR A 92 -14.76 19.58 26.25
CA TYR A 92 -16.02 20.09 26.77
C TYR A 92 -16.63 19.22 27.88
N ALA A 93 -16.35 17.92 27.89
CA ALA A 93 -16.93 16.97 28.85
C ALA A 93 -15.88 16.45 29.85
N VAL A 94 -14.99 17.34 30.31
CA VAL A 94 -13.94 17.02 31.30
C VAL A 94 -14.47 16.29 32.55
N PRO A 95 -15.63 16.66 33.13
CA PRO A 95 -16.16 15.94 34.30
C PRO A 95 -16.46 14.47 34.00
N VAL A 96 -17.00 14.17 32.80
CA VAL A 96 -17.29 12.80 32.35
C VAL A 96 -16.00 12.05 32.07
N MET A 97 -15.06 12.67 31.36
CA MET A 97 -13.76 12.05 31.00
C MET A 97 -12.92 11.68 32.24
N LYS A 98 -13.10 12.41 33.35
CA LYS A 98 -12.43 12.14 34.63
C LYS A 98 -13.18 11.13 35.51
N GLN A 99 -14.40 10.72 35.18
CA GLN A 99 -15.14 9.76 36.00
C GLN A 99 -14.37 8.43 36.08
N PRO A 100 -14.09 7.92 37.29
CA PRO A 100 -13.46 6.62 37.46
C PRO A 100 -14.42 5.51 37.03
N LEU A 101 -13.90 4.54 36.28
CA LEU A 101 -14.64 3.35 35.88
C LEU A 101 -14.47 2.25 36.93
N PHE A 102 -15.60 1.61 37.28
CA PHE A 102 -15.64 0.46 38.20
C PHE A 102 -14.94 0.68 39.56
N GLY A 103 -14.89 1.92 40.05
CA GLY A 103 -14.23 2.24 41.32
C GLY A 103 -12.69 2.14 41.30
N MET A 104 -12.08 1.87 40.15
CA MET A 104 -10.63 1.82 40.00
C MET A 104 -10.07 3.24 39.86
N ALA A 105 -9.26 3.69 40.82
CA ALA A 105 -8.72 5.05 40.85
C ALA A 105 -7.81 5.40 39.64
N GLY A 106 -7.32 4.40 38.90
CA GLY A 106 -6.40 4.59 37.77
C GLY A 106 -7.02 4.55 36.37
N ILE A 107 -8.27 4.09 36.22
CA ILE A 107 -8.94 3.99 34.90
C ILE A 107 -10.17 4.89 34.92
N ASN A 108 -10.14 5.93 34.10
CA ASN A 108 -11.28 6.82 33.89
C ASN A 108 -11.88 6.62 32.50
N VAL A 109 -13.04 7.22 32.27
CA VAL A 109 -13.76 7.17 30.99
C VAL A 109 -12.88 7.63 29.82
N GLY A 110 -12.06 8.67 30.00
CA GLY A 110 -11.16 9.16 28.96
C GLY A 110 -10.13 8.12 28.51
N ILE A 111 -9.50 7.43 29.46
CA ILE A 111 -8.56 6.33 29.19
C ILE A 111 -9.28 5.17 28.50
N ALA A 112 -10.46 4.79 29.00
CA ALA A 112 -11.23 3.70 28.41
C ALA A 112 -11.67 4.01 26.98
N LEU A 113 -12.10 5.24 26.69
CA LEU A 113 -12.43 5.69 25.33
C LEU A 113 -11.20 5.67 24.42
N GLY A 114 -10.06 6.14 24.89
CA GLY A 114 -8.80 6.07 24.14
C GLY A 114 -8.40 4.61 23.82
N LEU A 115 -8.52 3.70 24.79
CA LEU A 115 -8.27 2.27 24.59
C LEU A 115 -9.29 1.64 23.63
N ALA A 116 -10.56 2.03 23.72
CA ALA A 116 -11.59 1.58 22.79
C ALA A 116 -11.28 2.00 21.35
N GLN A 117 -10.64 3.15 21.12
CA GLN A 117 -10.20 3.54 19.78
C GLN A 117 -9.17 2.56 19.21
N PHE A 118 -8.23 2.05 20.01
CA PHE A 118 -7.31 0.99 19.56
C PHE A 118 -8.05 -0.29 19.19
N ALA A 119 -9.00 -0.73 20.01
CA ALA A 119 -9.82 -1.91 19.70
C ALA A 119 -10.60 -1.73 18.38
N VAL A 120 -11.12 -0.53 18.13
CA VAL A 120 -11.78 -0.17 16.88
C VAL A 120 -10.83 -0.31 15.69
N VAL A 121 -9.58 0.13 15.78
CA VAL A 121 -8.57 -0.06 14.72
C VAL A 121 -8.36 -1.54 14.42
N TRP A 122 -8.23 -2.39 15.44
CA TRP A 122 -8.09 -3.84 15.23
C TRP A 122 -9.31 -4.45 14.53
N ILE A 123 -10.52 -4.03 14.91
CA ILE A 123 -11.76 -4.45 14.25
C ILE A 123 -11.74 -4.03 12.78
N TRP A 124 -11.34 -2.79 12.47
CA TRP A 124 -11.23 -2.32 11.09
C TRP A 124 -10.22 -3.12 10.28
N THR A 125 -9.05 -3.40 10.84
CA THR A 125 -8.04 -4.25 10.20
C THR A 125 -8.60 -5.63 9.90
N ALA A 126 -9.29 -6.25 10.85
CA ALA A 126 -9.93 -7.56 10.65
C ALA A 126 -11.02 -7.53 9.57
N LEU A 127 -11.85 -6.48 9.56
CA LEU A 127 -12.86 -6.27 8.52
C LEU A 127 -12.22 -6.06 7.14
N TYR A 128 -11.11 -5.32 7.06
CA TYR A 128 -10.35 -5.15 5.82
C TYR A 128 -9.77 -6.47 5.33
N VAL A 129 -9.08 -7.23 6.18
CA VAL A 129 -8.51 -8.53 5.81
C VAL A 129 -9.62 -9.45 5.30
N ARG A 130 -10.77 -9.49 5.97
CA ARG A 130 -11.93 -10.27 5.52
C ARG A 130 -12.48 -9.78 4.17
N PHE A 131 -12.55 -8.47 3.95
CA PHE A 131 -12.99 -7.90 2.68
C PHE A 131 -12.01 -8.20 1.55
N ALA A 132 -10.72 -8.01 1.79
CA ALA A 132 -9.64 -8.32 0.87
C ALA A 132 -9.67 -9.80 0.48
N ASN A 133 -9.69 -10.71 1.44
CA ASN A 133 -9.71 -12.14 1.14
C ASN A 133 -10.98 -12.53 0.36
N ASN A 134 -12.15 -12.00 0.71
CA ASN A 134 -13.40 -12.38 0.03
C ASN A 134 -13.58 -11.75 -1.36
N ARG A 135 -12.98 -10.59 -1.65
CA ARG A 135 -13.17 -9.86 -2.91
C ARG A 135 -11.95 -9.99 -3.83
N LEU A 136 -10.75 -9.94 -3.28
CA LEU A 136 -9.49 -10.04 -4.02
C LEU A 136 -9.09 -11.51 -4.18
N ASP A 137 -9.11 -12.33 -3.13
CA ASP A 137 -8.70 -13.75 -3.28
C ASP A 137 -9.74 -14.57 -4.03
N ALA A 138 -11.05 -14.26 -3.93
CA ALA A 138 -12.07 -14.90 -4.76
C ALA A 138 -11.87 -14.58 -6.26
N ALA A 139 -11.48 -13.34 -6.59
CA ALA A 139 -11.15 -12.95 -7.95
C ALA A 139 -9.85 -13.63 -8.43
N ALA A 140 -8.84 -13.73 -7.56
CA ALA A 140 -7.59 -14.43 -7.84
C ALA A 140 -7.80 -15.94 -8.02
N ALA A 141 -8.65 -16.57 -7.20
CA ALA A 141 -9.01 -17.99 -7.30
C ALA A 141 -9.77 -18.28 -8.61
N ALA A 142 -10.70 -17.41 -9.02
CA ALA A 142 -11.39 -17.54 -10.30
C ALA A 142 -10.44 -17.41 -11.50
N LEU A 143 -9.47 -16.49 -11.43
CA LEU A 143 -8.46 -16.31 -12.48
C LEU A 143 -7.49 -17.51 -12.53
N ARG A 144 -7.04 -17.98 -11.36
CA ARG A 144 -6.19 -19.16 -11.23
C ARG A 144 -6.88 -20.42 -11.78
N ALA A 145 -8.15 -20.63 -11.46
CA ALA A 145 -8.93 -21.76 -11.98
C ALA A 145 -9.12 -21.72 -13.50
N ARG A 146 -9.16 -20.52 -14.11
CA ARG A 146 -9.21 -20.35 -15.57
C ARG A 146 -7.86 -20.65 -16.24
N LEU A 147 -6.76 -20.23 -15.61
CA LEU A 147 -5.39 -20.49 -16.06
C LEU A 147 -5.04 -21.98 -15.94
N GLU A 148 -5.41 -22.63 -14.84
CA GLU A 148 -5.20 -24.07 -14.62
C GLU A 148 -6.06 -24.95 -15.56
N LYS A 149 -7.22 -24.44 -16.01
CA LYS A 149 -8.04 -25.11 -17.03
C LYS A 149 -7.59 -24.83 -18.47
N GLY A 150 -6.49 -24.12 -18.69
CA GLY A 150 -5.95 -23.87 -20.03
C GLY A 150 -6.92 -23.13 -20.96
N THR A 151 -7.86 -22.35 -20.40
CA THR A 151 -8.82 -21.58 -21.20
C THR A 151 -8.38 -20.11 -21.22
N VAL A 152 -7.28 -19.88 -21.93
CA VAL A 152 -6.96 -18.55 -22.48
C VAL A 152 -6.94 -18.74 -23.98
N ALA A 153 -8.04 -18.32 -24.62
CA ALA A 153 -8.12 -18.12 -26.06
C ALA A 153 -7.72 -16.66 -26.35
#